data_AF-A0A2T2TE29-F1
#
_entry.id   AF-A0A2T2TE29-F1
#
_cell.length_a   1.000
_cell.length_b   1.000
_cell.length_c   1.000
_cell.angle_alpha   90.00
_cell.angle_beta   90.00
_cell.angle_gamma   90.00
#
_symmetry.space_group_name_H-M   'P 1'
#
loop_
_entity.id
_entity.type
_entity.pdbx_description
1 polymer ?
#
loop_
_entity_poly.entity_id
_entity_poly.type
_entity_poly.pdbx_seq_one_letter_code
_entity_poly.pdbx_strand_id
1 'polypeptide(L)'
;MPTSSASSRKDARQVQEAARGAYYEPKVALTVFRNMIAEEGDRIDVFRQHLLTGASVDSSGAAPQLEAARFEKIEGRDEYVEIEGEFERRGRFRTLRGDVFIDATYEGDLMAAAGVPYAVGVEARSVYGEPLAPEEGNAHVQCANFRVTLTTDAANRLPIPKPPNYDRSRYALLIDSVQAGTIETISDITHGPLRPAPNEKADFNDMHGAPVSTRICNSVDDWPEA
;
A
#
# COMPACT_ATOMS: atom_id res chain seq x y z
N MET A 1 27.62 32.23 18.76
CA MET A 1 26.41 31.63 18.15
C MET A 1 25.85 30.62 19.14
N PRO A 2 24.57 30.69 19.52
CA PRO A 2 24.05 29.83 20.57
C PRO A 2 23.93 28.40 20.04
N THR A 3 24.62 27.48 20.71
CA THR A 3 24.43 26.04 20.59
C THR A 3 23.03 25.70 21.07
N SER A 4 22.10 25.45 20.16
CA SER A 4 20.78 24.91 20.51
C SER A 4 21.01 23.56 21.19
N SER A 5 20.67 23.49 22.48
CA SER A 5 20.79 22.26 23.25
C SER A 5 19.82 21.22 22.69
N ALA A 6 20.27 19.96 22.57
CA ALA A 6 19.44 18.84 22.11
C ALA A 6 18.20 18.59 23.01
N SER A 7 18.14 19.22 24.18
CA SER A 7 17.00 19.22 25.10
C SER A 7 15.77 19.93 24.52
N SER A 8 15.91 21.01 23.74
CA SER A 8 14.76 21.80 23.28
C SER A 8 13.91 21.13 22.20
N ARG A 9 14.42 20.05 21.56
CA ARG A 9 13.71 19.36 20.47
C ARG A 9 12.76 18.26 20.98
N LYS A 10 13.05 17.64 22.13
CA LYS A 10 12.24 16.53 22.66
C LYS A 10 10.87 16.98 23.18
N ASP A 11 10.81 18.22 23.67
CA ASP A 11 9.58 18.80 24.23
C ASP A 11 8.76 19.56 23.18
N ALA A 12 9.20 19.60 21.92
CA ALA A 12 8.46 20.24 20.85
C ALA A 12 7.12 19.52 20.62
N ARG A 13 6.04 20.30 20.46
CA ARG A 13 4.68 19.77 20.26
C ARG A 13 4.62 18.70 19.17
N GLN A 14 5.31 18.92 18.05
CA GLN A 14 5.36 17.96 16.95
C GLN A 14 6.00 16.62 17.33
N VAL A 15 6.99 16.60 18.23
CA VAL A 15 7.64 15.36 18.69
C VAL A 15 6.70 14.55 19.59
N GLN A 16 5.90 15.25 20.40
CA GLN A 16 4.85 14.62 21.22
C GLN A 16 3.72 14.09 20.35
N GLU A 17 3.22 14.90 19.41
CA GLU A 17 2.17 14.53 18.43
C GLU A 17 2.59 13.35 17.56
N ALA A 18 3.86 13.26 17.17
CA ALA A 18 4.38 12.15 16.39
C ALA A 18 4.45 10.83 17.17
N ALA A 19 4.17 10.82 18.48
CA ALA A 19 4.16 9.63 19.33
C ALA A 19 5.42 8.76 19.17
N ARG A 20 6.60 9.36 19.38
CA ARG A 20 7.92 8.72 19.16
C ARG A 20 8.16 8.24 17.72
N GLY A 21 7.52 8.89 16.75
CA GLY A 21 7.59 8.53 15.34
C GLY A 21 6.60 7.44 14.91
N ALA A 22 5.63 7.08 15.75
CA ALA A 22 4.54 6.19 15.36
C ALA A 22 3.50 6.89 14.46
N TYR A 23 3.36 8.21 14.57
CA TYR A 23 2.44 8.99 13.75
C TYR A 23 3.19 10.04 12.93
N TYR A 24 2.98 10.01 11.62
CA TYR A 24 3.69 10.86 10.68
C TYR A 24 2.90 10.97 9.37
N GLU A 25 3.20 12.02 8.60
CA GLU A 25 2.72 12.12 7.22
C GLU A 25 3.50 11.14 6.33
N PRO A 26 2.87 10.45 5.37
CA PRO A 26 3.55 9.52 4.47
C PRO A 26 4.75 10.14 3.74
N LYS A 27 4.67 11.43 3.37
CA LYS A 27 5.78 12.16 2.72
C LYS A 27 7.02 12.32 3.62
N VAL A 28 6.82 12.39 4.94
CA VAL A 28 7.92 12.51 5.91
C VAL A 28 8.64 11.16 6.01
N ALA A 29 7.89 10.06 6.16
CA ALA A 29 8.47 8.71 6.14
C ALA A 29 9.22 8.43 4.82
N LEU A 30 8.63 8.80 3.68
CA LEU A 30 9.29 8.66 2.37
C LEU A 30 10.58 9.48 2.28
N THR A 31 10.62 10.67 2.88
CA THR A 31 11.83 11.51 2.89
C THR A 31 12.92 10.87 3.75
N VAL A 32 12.58 10.41 4.97
CA VAL A 32 13.52 9.72 5.86
C VAL A 32 14.08 8.47 5.18
N PHE A 33 13.21 7.64 4.60
CA PHE A 33 13.62 6.42 3.90
C PHE A 33 14.55 6.71 2.72
N ARG A 34 14.27 7.76 1.93
CA ARG A 34 15.16 8.19 0.84
C ARG A 34 16.51 8.67 1.34
N ASN A 35 16.56 9.35 2.47
CA ASN A 35 17.83 9.77 3.06
C ASN A 35 18.65 8.56 3.51
N MET A 36 18.02 7.57 4.16
CA MET A 36 18.68 6.31 4.55
C MET A 36 19.27 5.59 3.34
N ILE A 37 18.54 5.52 2.22
CA ILE A 37 19.07 4.95 0.97
C ILE A 37 20.23 5.78 0.44
N ALA A 38 20.12 7.11 0.44
CA ALA A 38 21.17 7.99 -0.09
C ALA A 38 22.48 7.90 0.72
N GLU A 39 22.39 7.62 2.02
CA GLU A 39 23.56 7.37 2.88
C GLU A 39 24.37 6.14 2.46
N GLU A 40 23.76 5.19 1.74
CA GLU A 40 24.45 4.02 1.18
C GLU A 40 25.25 4.33 -0.10
N GLY A 41 25.12 5.54 -0.65
CA GLY A 41 25.85 5.99 -1.84
C GLY A 41 25.61 5.08 -3.05
N ASP A 42 26.69 4.66 -3.71
CA ASP A 42 26.63 3.83 -4.92
C ASP A 42 26.43 2.33 -4.63
N ARG A 43 26.16 1.95 -3.37
CA ARG A 43 25.93 0.54 -2.99
C ARG A 43 24.52 0.07 -3.34
N ILE A 44 23.56 0.98 -3.50
CA ILE A 44 22.16 0.67 -3.76
C ILE A 44 21.67 1.42 -5.01
N ASP A 45 21.40 0.66 -6.07
CA ASP A 45 20.68 1.16 -7.22
C ASP A 45 19.17 1.17 -6.98
N VAL A 46 18.52 2.33 -7.16
CA VAL A 46 17.08 2.47 -6.98
C VAL A 46 16.37 2.74 -8.30
N PHE A 47 15.60 1.76 -8.76
CA PHE A 47 14.71 1.87 -9.90
C PHE A 47 13.28 2.15 -9.43
N ARG A 48 12.73 3.30 -9.82
CA ARG A 48 11.32 3.65 -9.56
C ARG A 48 10.51 3.53 -10.84
N GLN A 49 9.20 3.33 -10.72
CA GLN A 49 8.31 3.24 -11.89
C GLN A 49 8.72 2.11 -12.84
N HIS A 50 8.96 0.92 -12.28
CA HIS A 50 9.21 -0.30 -13.04
C HIS A 50 8.27 -1.36 -12.48
N LEU A 51 7.45 -1.98 -13.33
CA LEU A 51 6.60 -3.10 -12.94
C LEU A 51 7.31 -4.40 -13.30
N LEU A 52 7.24 -5.40 -12.42
CA LEU A 52 7.66 -6.76 -12.75
C LEU A 52 6.77 -7.30 -13.88
N THR A 53 7.39 -7.91 -14.88
CA THR A 53 6.68 -8.50 -16.04
C THR A 53 7.08 -9.95 -16.28
N GLY A 54 7.94 -10.52 -15.44
CA GLY A 54 8.33 -11.92 -15.54
C GLY A 54 9.65 -12.23 -14.85
N ALA A 55 9.95 -13.51 -14.75
CA ALA A 55 11.17 -14.05 -14.20
C ALA A 55 11.81 -15.05 -15.16
N SER A 56 13.11 -15.30 -14.99
CA SER A 56 13.83 -16.39 -15.67
C SER A 56 14.38 -17.32 -14.62
N VAL A 57 14.07 -18.61 -14.76
CA VAL A 57 14.42 -19.66 -13.80
C VAL A 57 15.25 -20.71 -14.52
N ASP A 58 16.42 -21.02 -13.97
CA ASP A 58 17.24 -22.14 -14.39
C ASP A 58 16.76 -23.41 -13.68
N SER A 59 16.18 -24.33 -14.44
CA SER A 59 15.69 -25.62 -13.96
C SER A 59 16.61 -26.78 -14.34
N SER A 60 17.83 -26.50 -14.83
CA SER A 60 18.79 -27.54 -15.24
C SER A 60 19.45 -28.26 -14.07
N GLY A 61 19.46 -27.63 -12.88
CA GLY A 61 20.02 -28.17 -11.65
C GLY A 61 19.05 -29.05 -10.85
N ALA A 62 19.54 -29.56 -9.71
CA ALA A 62 18.73 -30.38 -8.80
C ALA A 62 17.57 -29.60 -8.14
N ALA A 63 17.67 -28.27 -8.08
CA ALA A 63 16.61 -27.37 -7.65
C ALA A 63 16.56 -26.16 -8.60
N PRO A 64 15.36 -25.67 -8.95
CA PRO A 64 15.23 -24.49 -9.79
C PRO A 64 15.81 -23.26 -9.10
N GLN A 65 16.54 -22.43 -9.85
CA GLN A 65 17.14 -21.19 -9.35
C GLN A 65 16.64 -19.98 -10.13
N LEU A 66 16.20 -18.95 -9.42
CA LEU A 66 15.84 -17.67 -10.02
C LEU A 66 17.11 -16.99 -10.53
N GLU A 67 17.18 -16.76 -11.84
CA GLU A 67 18.37 -16.22 -12.52
C GLU A 67 18.22 -14.71 -12.79
N ALA A 68 17.01 -14.29 -13.13
CA ALA A 68 16.71 -12.91 -13.48
C ALA A 68 15.25 -12.52 -13.24
N ALA A 69 15.03 -11.24 -12.97
CA ALA A 69 13.72 -10.60 -12.97
C ALA A 69 13.64 -9.55 -14.09
N ARG A 70 12.55 -9.56 -14.85
CA ARG A 70 12.29 -8.63 -15.95
C ARG A 70 11.29 -7.59 -15.49
N PHE A 71 11.63 -6.34 -15.73
CA PHE A 71 10.80 -5.20 -15.41
C PHE A 71 10.56 -4.34 -16.64
N GLU A 72 9.41 -3.71 -16.68
CA GLU A 72 9.04 -2.75 -17.71
C GLU A 72 8.86 -1.37 -17.08
N LYS A 73 9.55 -0.35 -17.62
CA LYS A 73 9.44 1.02 -17.14
C LYS A 73 8.06 1.59 -17.46
N ILE A 74 7.36 2.07 -16.44
CA ILE A 74 6.08 2.79 -16.53
C ILE A 74 6.34 4.30 -16.45
N GLU A 75 6.87 4.89 -17.53
CA GLU A 75 6.95 6.36 -17.59
C GLU A 75 5.53 6.94 -17.64
N GLY A 76 5.21 7.84 -16.71
CA GLY A 76 3.89 8.48 -16.60
C GLY A 76 2.86 7.55 -15.95
N ARG A 77 2.57 7.76 -14.66
CA ARG A 77 1.47 7.06 -13.96
C ARG A 77 0.06 7.55 -14.40
N ASP A 78 -0.02 8.41 -15.41
CA ASP A 78 -1.24 9.14 -15.78
C ASP A 78 -1.72 8.92 -17.24
N GLU A 79 -1.06 8.10 -18.06
CA GLU A 79 -1.54 7.85 -19.44
C GLU A 79 -1.78 6.36 -19.68
N TYR A 80 -2.95 5.90 -19.26
CA TYR A 80 -3.65 4.83 -19.95
C TYR A 80 -4.05 5.35 -21.33
N VAL A 81 -3.46 4.84 -22.41
CA VAL A 81 -3.89 5.20 -23.77
C VAL A 81 -4.99 4.23 -24.18
N GLU A 82 -6.22 4.74 -24.26
CA GLU A 82 -7.34 4.01 -24.83
C GLU A 82 -7.16 3.95 -26.36
N ILE A 83 -7.01 2.75 -26.90
CA ILE A 83 -7.02 2.48 -28.35
C ILE A 83 -8.16 1.48 -28.59
N GLU A 84 -9.19 1.91 -29.32
CA GLU A 84 -10.33 1.06 -29.69
C GLU A 84 -11.03 0.36 -28.50
N GLY A 85 -11.00 0.96 -27.31
CA GLY A 85 -11.58 0.42 -26.09
C GLY A 85 -10.67 -0.51 -25.28
N GLU A 86 -9.39 -0.64 -25.67
CA GLU A 86 -8.37 -1.40 -24.96
C GLU A 86 -7.21 -0.49 -24.51
N PHE A 87 -6.63 -0.80 -23.35
CA PHE A 87 -5.51 -0.05 -22.80
C PHE A 87 -4.19 -0.76 -23.13
N GLU A 88 -3.36 -0.18 -24.01
CA GLU A 88 -2.06 -0.78 -24.39
C GLU A 88 -0.89 -0.11 -23.66
N ARG A 89 0.01 -0.94 -23.11
CA ARG A 89 1.21 -0.52 -22.38
C ARG A 89 2.45 -0.64 -23.26
N ARG A 90 3.24 0.43 -23.40
CA ARG A 90 4.53 0.42 -24.12
C ARG A 90 5.67 0.82 -23.20
N GLY A 91 6.56 -0.12 -22.85
CA GLY A 91 7.69 0.18 -21.96
C GLY A 91 9.05 -0.31 -22.43
N ARG A 92 10.08 0.41 -21.98
CA ARG A 92 11.48 -0.01 -22.04
C ARG A 92 11.72 -1.07 -20.97
N PHE A 93 12.16 -2.26 -21.39
CA PHE A 93 12.44 -3.37 -20.48
C PHE A 93 13.82 -3.26 -19.83
N ARG A 94 13.94 -3.74 -18.60
CA ARG A 94 15.19 -4.02 -17.89
C ARG A 94 15.16 -5.43 -17.34
N THR A 95 16.26 -6.16 -17.51
CA THR A 95 16.45 -7.46 -16.89
C THR A 95 17.53 -7.33 -15.84
N LEU A 96 17.20 -7.64 -14.59
CA LEU A 96 18.13 -7.62 -13.46
C LEU A 96 18.47 -9.04 -13.08
N ARG A 97 19.76 -9.30 -12.89
CA ARG A 97 20.33 -10.58 -12.48
C ARG A 97 20.97 -10.41 -11.11
N GLY A 98 20.91 -11.44 -10.28
CA GLY A 98 21.49 -11.41 -8.95
C GLY A 98 21.57 -12.79 -8.34
N ASP A 99 22.43 -12.94 -7.34
CA ASP A 99 22.59 -14.20 -6.60
C ASP A 99 21.45 -14.41 -5.59
N VAL A 100 20.84 -13.32 -5.14
CA VAL A 100 19.74 -13.30 -4.16
C VAL A 100 18.69 -12.31 -4.62
N PHE A 101 17.44 -12.72 -4.53
CA PHE A 101 16.26 -11.87 -4.75
C PHE A 101 15.46 -11.81 -3.46
N ILE A 102 15.01 -10.61 -3.09
CA ILE A 102 14.09 -10.39 -1.98
C ILE A 102 12.82 -9.80 -2.58
N ASP A 103 11.73 -10.55 -2.50
CA ASP A 103 10.42 -10.03 -2.85
C ASP A 103 9.82 -9.31 -1.64
N ALA A 104 9.49 -8.03 -1.85
CA ALA A 104 8.82 -7.19 -0.88
C ALA A 104 7.58 -6.53 -1.49
N THR A 105 7.03 -7.09 -2.57
CA THR A 105 5.69 -6.73 -3.02
C THR A 105 4.65 -7.29 -2.06
N TYR A 106 3.45 -6.71 -2.11
CA TYR A 106 2.39 -7.07 -1.17
C TYR A 106 1.86 -8.48 -1.41
N GLU A 107 1.89 -8.93 -2.67
CA GLU A 107 1.28 -10.17 -3.15
C GLU A 107 2.30 -11.26 -3.51
N GLY A 108 3.60 -10.97 -3.44
CA GLY A 108 4.65 -11.94 -3.78
C GLY A 108 4.79 -12.19 -5.29
N ASP A 109 4.69 -11.12 -6.09
CA ASP A 109 4.61 -11.18 -7.56
C ASP A 109 5.82 -11.88 -8.20
N LEU A 110 7.01 -11.81 -7.58
CA LEU A 110 8.20 -12.47 -8.09
C LEU A 110 8.12 -13.99 -7.89
N MET A 111 7.52 -14.45 -6.79
CA MET A 111 7.28 -15.88 -6.57
C MET A 111 6.31 -16.44 -7.62
N ALA A 112 5.20 -15.74 -7.84
CA ALA A 112 4.24 -16.10 -8.88
C ALA A 112 4.90 -16.10 -10.27
N ALA A 113 5.63 -15.05 -10.62
CA ALA A 113 6.33 -14.94 -11.90
C ALA A 113 7.42 -16.01 -12.10
N ALA A 114 8.03 -16.50 -11.02
CA ALA A 114 9.01 -17.59 -11.06
C ALA A 114 8.35 -18.98 -11.17
N GLY A 115 7.03 -19.09 -11.04
CA GLY A 115 6.32 -20.36 -11.09
C GLY A 115 6.66 -21.31 -9.94
N VAL A 116 7.13 -20.77 -8.81
CA VAL A 116 7.40 -21.58 -7.61
C VAL A 116 6.10 -21.80 -6.84
N PRO A 117 5.97 -22.88 -6.04
CA PRO A 117 4.82 -23.06 -5.17
C PRO A 117 4.68 -21.90 -4.17
N TYR A 118 3.46 -21.37 -4.04
CA TYR A 118 3.10 -20.33 -3.08
C TYR A 118 1.74 -20.66 -2.45
N ALA A 119 1.42 -19.98 -1.35
CA ALA A 119 0.12 -20.04 -0.70
C ALA A 119 -0.50 -18.65 -0.71
N VAL A 120 -1.82 -18.59 -0.88
CA VAL A 120 -2.64 -17.38 -0.81
C VAL A 120 -3.76 -17.60 0.19
N GLY A 121 -4.30 -16.50 0.72
CA GLY A 121 -5.41 -16.54 1.64
C GLY A 121 -4.98 -16.56 3.11
N VAL A 122 -5.85 -17.12 3.94
CA VAL A 122 -5.68 -17.23 5.39
C VAL A 122 -5.65 -18.69 5.79
N GLU A 123 -4.60 -19.11 6.48
CA GLU A 123 -4.47 -20.47 6.98
C GLU A 123 -5.33 -20.71 8.22
N ALA A 124 -5.81 -21.95 8.36
CA ALA A 124 -6.48 -22.39 9.58
C ALA A 124 -5.50 -22.48 10.75
N ARG A 125 -5.98 -22.29 11.98
CA ARG A 125 -5.21 -22.50 13.21
C ARG A 125 -4.60 -23.90 13.28
N SER A 126 -5.24 -24.91 12.71
CA SER A 126 -4.74 -26.29 12.67
C SER A 126 -3.46 -26.46 11.85
N VAL A 127 -3.13 -25.54 10.94
CA VAL A 127 -1.94 -25.63 10.07
C VAL A 127 -0.66 -25.31 10.86
N TYR A 128 -0.65 -24.20 11.60
CA TYR A 128 0.55 -23.70 12.30
C TYR A 128 0.38 -23.46 13.80
N GLY A 129 -0.84 -23.63 14.34
CA GLY A 129 -1.14 -23.40 15.76
C GLY A 129 -1.25 -21.93 16.14
N GLU A 130 -1.45 -21.02 15.18
CA GLU A 130 -1.51 -19.59 15.44
C GLU A 130 -2.78 -19.18 16.22
N PRO A 131 -2.67 -18.59 17.42
CA PRO A 131 -3.84 -18.36 18.28
C PRO A 131 -4.92 -17.47 17.67
N LEU A 132 -4.52 -16.54 16.78
CA LEU A 132 -5.42 -15.59 16.13
C LEU A 132 -5.89 -16.05 14.75
N ALA A 133 -5.40 -17.18 14.24
CA ALA A 133 -5.89 -17.75 12.99
C ALA A 133 -7.33 -18.28 13.16
N PRO A 134 -8.15 -18.23 12.10
CA PRO A 134 -9.49 -18.81 12.10
C PRO A 134 -9.46 -20.33 12.27
N GLU A 135 -10.58 -20.94 12.66
CA GLU A 135 -10.68 -22.41 12.70
C GLU A 135 -10.58 -23.04 11.31
N GLU A 136 -11.18 -22.36 10.32
CA GLU A 136 -11.16 -22.75 8.92
C GLU A 136 -10.41 -21.70 8.11
N GLY A 137 -9.53 -22.17 7.22
CA GLY A 137 -8.84 -21.30 6.27
C GLY A 137 -9.78 -20.85 5.16
N ASN A 138 -9.39 -19.80 4.45
CA ASN A 138 -10.10 -19.33 3.27
C ASN A 138 -9.11 -18.76 2.24
N ALA A 139 -9.57 -18.60 1.00
CA ALA A 139 -8.72 -18.14 -0.11
C ALA A 139 -8.65 -16.60 -0.24
N HIS A 140 -9.28 -15.84 0.66
CA HIS A 140 -9.38 -14.39 0.50
C HIS A 140 -8.03 -13.71 0.73
N VAL A 141 -7.60 -12.92 -0.24
CA VAL A 141 -6.41 -12.08 -0.12
C VAL A 141 -6.76 -10.86 0.73
N GLN A 142 -5.75 -10.31 1.42
CA GLN A 142 -5.95 -9.16 2.29
C GLN A 142 -6.50 -7.97 1.48
N CYS A 143 -7.65 -7.44 1.90
CA CYS A 143 -8.28 -6.31 1.22
C CYS A 143 -7.34 -5.08 1.16
N ALA A 144 -7.28 -4.42 0.00
CA ALA A 144 -6.59 -3.15 -0.14
C ALA A 144 -7.40 -2.00 0.48
N ASN A 145 -6.71 -1.03 1.07
CA ASN A 145 -7.34 0.20 1.57
C ASN A 145 -6.56 1.46 1.20
N PHE A 146 -7.28 2.53 0.92
CA PHE A 146 -6.69 3.86 0.86
C PHE A 146 -6.87 4.56 2.19
N ARG A 147 -5.75 4.87 2.85
CA ARG A 147 -5.75 5.74 4.04
C ARG A 147 -5.58 7.19 3.61
N VAL A 148 -6.31 8.07 4.28
CA VAL A 148 -6.28 9.51 3.98
C VAL A 148 -5.82 10.27 5.21
N THR A 149 -4.84 11.17 5.01
CA THR A 149 -4.43 12.12 6.03
C THR A 149 -5.22 13.42 5.84
N LEU A 150 -6.07 13.76 6.81
CA LEU A 150 -6.90 14.96 6.78
C LEU A 150 -6.35 16.03 7.73
N THR A 151 -6.75 17.28 7.53
CA THR A 151 -6.30 18.42 8.35
C THR A 151 -7.44 19.38 8.68
N THR A 152 -7.40 19.95 9.88
CA THR A 152 -8.30 21.05 10.28
C THR A 152 -7.77 22.41 9.84
N ASP A 153 -6.46 22.55 9.62
CA ASP A 153 -5.81 23.78 9.17
C ASP A 153 -6.31 24.18 7.77
N ALA A 154 -7.02 25.30 7.71
CA ALA A 154 -7.60 25.82 6.48
C ALA A 154 -6.54 26.23 5.45
N ALA A 155 -5.36 26.68 5.89
CA ALA A 155 -4.26 27.06 4.98
C ALA A 155 -3.58 25.86 4.34
N ASN A 156 -3.70 24.68 4.95
CA ASN A 156 -3.14 23.42 4.46
C ASN A 156 -4.21 22.48 3.87
N ARG A 157 -5.46 22.93 3.76
CA ARG A 157 -6.55 22.14 3.20
C ARG A 157 -6.49 22.14 1.68
N LEU A 158 -6.60 20.94 1.09
CA LEU A 158 -6.87 20.77 -0.33
C LEU A 158 -8.31 20.29 -0.51
N PRO A 159 -9.07 20.83 -1.48
CA PRO A 159 -10.35 20.25 -1.85
C PRO A 159 -10.13 18.84 -2.40
N ILE A 160 -11.07 17.93 -2.15
CA ILE A 160 -11.07 16.60 -2.76
C ILE A 160 -11.78 16.73 -4.12
N PRO A 161 -11.05 16.76 -5.25
CA PRO A 161 -11.69 16.89 -6.56
C PRO A 161 -12.50 15.64 -6.86
N LYS A 162 -13.62 15.81 -7.56
CA LYS A 162 -14.38 14.66 -8.09
C LYS A 162 -13.53 13.94 -9.15
N PRO A 163 -13.24 12.63 -8.98
CA PRO A 163 -12.49 11.87 -9.99
C PRO A 163 -13.24 11.82 -11.34
N PRO A 164 -12.52 11.81 -12.49
CA PRO A 164 -13.13 11.77 -13.81
C PRO A 164 -14.08 10.57 -14.03
N ASN A 165 -13.75 9.42 -13.45
CA ASN A 165 -14.49 8.15 -13.53
C ASN A 165 -15.34 7.88 -12.28
N TYR A 166 -15.66 8.91 -11.48
CA TYR A 166 -16.49 8.72 -10.30
C TYR A 166 -17.92 8.35 -10.68
N ASP A 167 -18.31 7.12 -10.34
CA ASP A 167 -19.69 6.65 -10.41
C ASP A 167 -20.28 6.53 -9.00
N ARG A 168 -21.28 7.38 -8.74
CA ARG A 168 -22.01 7.38 -7.46
C ARG A 168 -22.82 6.09 -7.24
N SER A 169 -23.19 5.39 -8.31
CA SER A 169 -24.04 4.19 -8.24
C SER A 169 -23.34 3.05 -7.49
N ARG A 170 -22.00 3.01 -7.54
CA ARG A 170 -21.15 2.08 -6.78
C ARG A 170 -21.30 2.19 -5.27
N TYR A 171 -21.87 3.30 -4.78
CA TYR A 171 -22.06 3.59 -3.36
C TYR A 171 -23.54 3.57 -2.95
N ALA A 172 -24.42 2.91 -3.71
CA ALA A 172 -25.84 2.80 -3.37
C ALA A 172 -26.08 2.29 -1.94
N LEU A 173 -25.34 1.25 -1.52
CA LEU A 173 -25.44 0.70 -0.15
C LEU A 173 -25.10 1.72 0.94
N LEU A 174 -24.14 2.62 0.68
CA LEU A 174 -23.82 3.71 1.61
C LEU A 174 -24.98 4.70 1.71
N ILE A 175 -25.60 5.06 0.58
CA ILE A 175 -26.75 5.95 0.54
C ILE A 175 -27.94 5.32 1.30
N ASP A 176 -28.23 4.05 1.05
CA ASP A 176 -29.30 3.31 1.71
C ASP A 176 -29.07 3.23 3.22
N SER A 177 -27.83 2.97 3.65
CA SER A 177 -27.45 2.92 5.07
C SER A 177 -27.61 4.27 5.76
N VAL A 178 -27.31 5.37 5.08
CA VAL A 178 -27.52 6.74 5.59
C VAL A 178 -29.02 7.05 5.70
N GLN A 179 -29.81 6.71 4.68
CA GLN A 179 -31.26 6.92 4.69
C GLN A 179 -31.97 6.09 5.77
N ALA A 180 -31.46 4.89 6.05
CA ALA A 180 -31.96 4.02 7.11
C ALA A 180 -31.51 4.44 8.52
N GLY A 181 -30.64 5.46 8.65
CA GLY A 181 -30.08 5.88 9.94
C GLY A 181 -29.07 4.89 10.53
N THR A 182 -28.55 3.95 9.74
CA THR A 182 -27.50 3.02 10.18
C THR A 182 -26.12 3.69 10.14
N ILE A 183 -25.96 4.71 9.30
CA ILE A 183 -24.78 5.58 9.25
C ILE A 183 -25.28 7.02 9.39
N GLU A 184 -24.91 7.69 10.48
CA GLU A 184 -25.28 9.09 10.73
C GLU A 184 -24.09 10.03 10.49
N THR A 185 -22.87 9.52 10.72
CA THR A 185 -21.63 10.29 10.63
C THR A 185 -20.54 9.50 9.90
N ILE A 186 -19.53 10.21 9.41
CA ILE A 186 -18.35 9.56 8.79
C ILE A 186 -17.59 8.67 9.78
N SER A 187 -17.70 8.95 11.08
CA SER A 187 -17.06 8.17 12.13
C SER A 187 -17.72 6.79 12.32
N ASP A 188 -18.91 6.54 11.76
CA ASP A 188 -19.55 5.23 11.80
C ASP A 188 -18.92 4.23 10.82
N ILE A 189 -18.10 4.74 9.88
CA ILE A 189 -17.43 3.95 8.84
C ILE A 189 -15.92 4.16 8.76
N THR A 190 -15.38 5.17 9.44
CA THR A 190 -13.95 5.48 9.43
C THR A 190 -13.39 5.59 10.85
N HIS A 191 -12.17 5.13 11.02
CA HIS A 191 -11.41 5.25 12.25
C HIS A 191 -10.44 6.45 12.15
N GLY A 192 -10.74 7.50 12.90
CA GLY A 192 -9.99 8.76 12.99
C GLY A 192 -10.82 9.75 13.82
N PRO A 193 -10.24 10.82 14.42
CA PRO A 193 -8.85 11.25 14.39
C PRO A 193 -7.98 10.63 15.51
N LEU A 194 -8.31 9.42 15.98
CA LEU A 194 -7.59 8.71 17.07
C LEU A 194 -6.10 8.44 16.79
N ARG A 195 -5.63 8.73 15.56
CA ARG A 195 -4.23 8.70 15.13
C ARG A 195 -3.79 10.11 14.72
N PRO A 196 -3.57 11.02 15.68
CA PRO A 196 -3.15 12.38 15.38
C PRO A 196 -1.73 12.39 14.81
N ALA A 197 -1.50 13.25 13.83
CA ALA A 197 -0.18 13.52 13.26
C ALA A 197 0.17 15.00 13.44
N PRO A 198 1.46 15.36 13.43
CA PRO A 198 1.88 16.74 13.58
C PRO A 198 1.22 17.71 12.59
N ASN A 199 1.07 18.96 13.01
CA ASN A 199 0.48 20.06 12.21
C ASN A 199 -1.02 19.90 11.93
N GLU A 200 -1.79 19.63 12.99
CA GLU A 200 -3.26 19.59 12.93
C GLU A 200 -3.78 18.61 11.88
N LYS A 201 -3.15 17.44 11.85
CA LYS A 201 -3.49 16.35 10.94
C LYS A 201 -3.92 15.12 11.72
N ALA A 202 -4.67 14.26 11.05
CA ALA A 202 -4.93 12.92 11.54
C ALA A 202 -5.04 11.95 10.37
N ASP A 203 -4.59 10.73 10.61
CA ASP A 203 -4.82 9.63 9.69
C ASP A 203 -6.22 9.04 9.91
N PHE A 204 -6.93 8.83 8.81
CA PHE A 204 -8.21 8.16 8.77
C PHE A 204 -8.08 6.86 7.99
N ASN A 205 -8.65 5.81 8.56
CA ASN A 205 -8.65 4.46 8.01
C ASN A 205 -10.07 3.90 7.98
N ASP A 206 -10.25 2.76 7.31
CA ASP A 206 -11.48 1.98 7.42
C ASP A 206 -11.79 1.59 8.88
N MET A 207 -13.07 1.52 9.22
CA MET A 207 -13.52 0.97 10.50
C MET A 207 -13.90 -0.51 10.35
N HIS A 208 -13.18 -1.36 11.08
CA HIS A 208 -13.47 -2.79 11.11
C HIS A 208 -14.87 -3.06 11.70
N GLY A 209 -15.67 -3.87 11.01
CA GLY A 209 -17.03 -4.20 11.43
C GLY A 209 -18.08 -3.12 11.14
N ALA A 210 -17.72 -2.05 10.43
CA ALA A 210 -18.67 -1.03 10.02
C ALA A 210 -19.73 -1.58 9.05
N PRO A 211 -20.95 -1.00 9.01
CA PRO A 211 -22.01 -1.40 8.08
C PRO A 211 -21.60 -1.33 6.61
N VAL A 212 -20.70 -0.41 6.28
CA VAL A 212 -20.10 -0.25 4.96
C VAL A 212 -18.59 -0.08 5.12
N SER A 213 -17.83 -0.82 4.33
CA SER A 213 -16.36 -0.78 4.31
C SER A 213 -15.85 0.08 3.16
N THR A 214 -14.77 0.81 3.43
CA THR A 214 -13.97 1.56 2.45
C THR A 214 -12.84 0.72 1.83
N ARG A 215 -12.61 -0.49 2.37
CA ARG A 215 -11.68 -1.47 1.80
C ARG A 215 -12.22 -2.07 0.51
N ILE A 216 -11.31 -2.33 -0.42
CA ILE A 216 -11.57 -3.11 -1.63
C ILE A 216 -11.35 -4.58 -1.28
N CYS A 217 -12.42 -5.23 -0.80
CA CYS A 217 -12.39 -6.65 -0.48
C CYS A 217 -12.77 -7.50 -1.69
N ASN A 218 -12.19 -8.70 -1.77
CA ASN A 218 -12.42 -9.74 -2.77
C ASN A 218 -12.00 -9.36 -4.21
N SER A 219 -11.90 -8.08 -4.57
CA SER A 219 -11.45 -7.67 -5.91
C SER A 219 -9.96 -7.93 -6.17
N VAL A 220 -9.21 -8.36 -5.15
CA VAL A 220 -7.80 -8.73 -5.22
C VAL A 220 -7.58 -10.25 -5.15
N ASP A 221 -8.65 -11.04 -4.98
CA ASP A 221 -8.54 -12.49 -4.84
C ASP A 221 -8.04 -13.15 -6.14
N ASP A 222 -8.37 -12.57 -7.30
CA ASP A 222 -7.98 -13.09 -8.62
C ASP A 222 -6.56 -12.66 -9.05
N TRP A 223 -5.92 -11.72 -8.33
CA TRP A 223 -4.64 -11.13 -8.75
C TRP A 223 -3.48 -12.12 -8.95
N PRO A 224 -3.31 -13.21 -8.18
CA PRO A 224 -2.24 -14.16 -8.46
C PRO A 224 -2.53 -15.11 -9.64
N GLU A 225 -3.76 -15.11 -10.18
CA GLU A 225 -4.18 -15.95 -11.31
C GLU A 225 -4.34 -15.18 -12.64
N ALA A 226 -4.25 -13.84 -12.59
CA ALA A 226 -4.49 -12.94 -13.73
C ALA A 226 -3.26 -12.69 -14.63
#